data_AF-A0A2G6PNY5-F1
#
_entry.id   AF-A0A2G6PNY5-F1
#
_cell.length_a   1.000
_cell.length_b   1.000
_cell.length_c   1.000
_cell.angle_alpha   90.00
_cell.angle_beta   90.00
_cell.angle_gamma   90.00
#
_symmetry.space_group_name_H-M   'P 1'
#
loop_
_entity.id
_entity.type
_entity.pdbx_description
1 polymer ?
#
loop_
_entity_poly.entity_id
_entity_poly.type
_entity_poly.pdbx_seq_one_letter_code
_entity_poly.pdbx_strand_id
1 'polypeptide(L)'
;MDCADKAVKPTLPTVNDACGNEITPQLKTKPTAASCGGTMEWVFTYEDCANHSHDWSYTYTVDDKTKPTITPLYRGISSLKERQM
;
A
#
# COMPACT_ATOMS: atom_id res chain seq x y z
N MET A 1 8.24 6.45 9.54
CA MET A 1 7.82 6.66 8.14
C MET A 1 6.49 5.97 8.02
N ASP A 2 5.41 6.72 7.80
CA ASP A 2 4.09 6.13 7.55
C ASP A 2 4.10 5.54 6.13
N CYS A 3 3.75 4.27 6.02
CA CYS A 3 3.75 3.55 4.76
C CYS A 3 2.46 3.81 3.96
N ALA A 4 1.46 4.44 4.59
CA ALA A 4 0.22 4.85 3.94
C ALA A 4 0.49 5.92 2.89
N ASP A 5 1.42 6.84 3.16
CA ASP A 5 1.83 7.89 2.23
C ASP A 5 2.66 7.35 1.05
N LYS A 6 3.14 6.11 1.14
CA LYS A 6 3.81 5.40 0.04
C LYS A 6 2.84 4.61 -0.83
N ALA A 7 1.56 4.50 -0.47
CA ALA A 7 0.58 3.80 -1.26
C ALA A 7 0.44 4.49 -2.63
N VAL A 8 0.68 3.74 -3.70
CA VAL A 8 0.53 4.24 -5.07
C VAL A 8 -0.95 4.22 -5.42
N LYS A 9 -1.47 5.36 -5.87
CA LYS A 9 -2.83 5.47 -6.42
C LYS A 9 -2.85 4.84 -7.82
N PRO A 10 -3.77 3.92 -8.13
CA PRO A 10 -3.85 3.31 -9.45
C PRO A 10 -4.28 4.32 -10.52
N THR A 11 -3.84 4.08 -11.76
CA THR A 11 -4.41 4.73 -12.94
C THR A 11 -5.79 4.15 -13.19
N LEU A 12 -6.80 5.03 -13.25
CA LEU A 12 -8.18 4.61 -13.44
C LEU A 12 -8.48 4.38 -14.92
N PRO A 13 -9.27 3.35 -15.26
CA PRO A 13 -9.78 3.19 -16.61
C PRO A 13 -10.76 4.32 -16.97
N THR A 14 -10.77 4.73 -18.23
CA THR A 14 -11.85 5.54 -18.79
C THR A 14 -13.08 4.66 -18.96
N VAL A 15 -14.18 5.05 -18.32
CA VAL A 15 -15.47 4.36 -18.42
C VAL A 15 -16.48 5.36 -18.98
N ASN A 16 -17.09 5.03 -20.11
CA ASN A 16 -18.20 5.80 -20.68
C ASN A 16 -19.53 5.19 -20.25
N ASP A 17 -20.50 6.04 -19.93
CA ASP A 17 -21.87 5.61 -19.64
C ASP A 17 -22.67 5.32 -20.92
N ALA A 18 -23.90 4.83 -20.74
CA ALA A 18 -24.84 4.61 -21.83
C ALA A 18 -25.35 5.92 -22.47
N CYS A 19 -25.17 7.07 -21.81
CA CYS A 19 -25.46 8.40 -22.34
C CYS A 19 -24.31 8.93 -23.24
N GLY A 20 -23.18 8.21 -23.33
CA GLY A 20 -21.99 8.61 -24.09
C GLY A 20 -21.06 9.56 -23.34
N ASN A 21 -21.31 9.84 -22.06
CA ASN A 21 -20.47 10.69 -21.23
C ASN A 21 -19.38 9.86 -20.56
N GLU A 22 -18.19 10.45 -20.38
CA GLU A 22 -17.14 9.86 -19.55
C GLU A 22 -17.48 10.03 -18.07
N ILE A 23 -17.47 8.93 -17.31
CA ILE A 23 -17.75 8.92 -15.88
C ILE A 23 -16.49 9.33 -15.12
N THR A 24 -16.62 10.32 -14.24
CA THR A 24 -15.56 10.65 -13.27
C THR A 24 -15.72 9.81 -12.00
N PRO A 25 -14.88 8.79 -11.77
CA PRO A 25 -14.99 7.94 -10.59
C PRO A 25 -14.75 8.70 -9.29
N GLN A 26 -15.54 8.38 -8.27
CA GLN A 26 -15.42 8.92 -6.93
C GLN A 26 -14.62 7.98 -6.04
N LEU A 27 -13.65 8.51 -5.29
CA LEU A 27 -12.89 7.72 -4.32
C LEU A 27 -13.78 7.34 -3.14
N LYS A 28 -13.99 6.03 -2.93
CA LYS A 28 -14.77 5.49 -1.82
C LYS A 28 -13.89 5.09 -0.64
N THR A 29 -12.78 4.41 -0.91
CA THR A 29 -11.87 3.93 0.13
C THR A 29 -10.44 3.99 -0.34
N LYS A 30 -9.53 4.39 0.56
CA LYS A 30 -8.09 4.37 0.35
C LYS A 30 -7.42 3.43 1.36
N PRO A 31 -6.25 2.87 1.05
CA PRO A 31 -5.53 2.02 1.98
C PRO A 31 -5.16 2.78 3.27
N THR A 32 -5.33 2.12 4.41
CA THR A 32 -4.72 2.53 5.68
C THR A 32 -3.53 1.60 5.92
N ALA A 33 -2.30 2.13 5.92
CA ALA A 33 -1.15 1.25 6.11
C ALA A 33 -1.11 0.77 7.56
N ALA A 34 -1.27 -0.54 7.75
CA ALA A 34 -1.01 -1.19 9.03
C ALA A 34 0.49 -1.46 9.25
N SER A 35 1.27 -1.56 8.17
CA SER A 35 2.73 -1.78 8.17
C SER A 35 3.31 -1.47 6.78
N CYS A 36 4.63 -1.31 6.67
CA CYS A 36 5.33 -1.15 5.37
C CYS A 36 5.29 -2.40 4.49
N GLY A 37 4.66 -3.47 4.96
CA GLY A 37 4.18 -4.57 4.14
C GLY A 37 2.70 -4.83 4.42
N GLY A 38 1.99 -5.36 3.43
CA GLY A 38 0.57 -5.73 3.54
C GLY A 38 -0.24 -5.49 2.28
N THR A 39 -1.51 -5.87 2.34
CA THR A 39 -2.48 -5.67 1.26
C THR A 39 -2.99 -4.24 1.26
N MET A 40 -2.90 -3.58 0.11
CA MET A 40 -3.42 -2.25 -0.16
C MET A 40 -4.65 -2.37 -1.06
N GLU A 41 -5.73 -1.71 -0.69
CA GLU A 41 -6.99 -1.72 -1.43
C GLU A 41 -7.46 -0.28 -1.72
N TRP A 42 -7.75 -0.01 -2.99
CA TRP A 42 -8.43 1.20 -3.44
C TRP A 42 -9.80 0.85 -3.99
N VAL A 43 -10.83 1.58 -3.56
CA VAL A 43 -12.19 1.41 -4.06
C VAL A 43 -12.68 2.73 -4.65
N PHE A 44 -13.17 2.67 -5.88
CA PHE A 44 -13.76 3.79 -6.61
C PHE A 44 -15.18 3.45 -7.02
N THR A 45 -16.09 4.41 -6.94
CA THR A 45 -17.47 4.26 -7.39
C THR A 45 -17.66 5.01 -8.70
N TYR A 46 -18.19 4.31 -9.70
CA TYR A 46 -18.63 4.88 -10.97
C TYR A 46 -20.15 5.01 -10.93
N GLU A 47 -20.67 6.20 -11.15
CA GLU A 47 -22.11 6.49 -11.21
C GLU A 47 -22.46 6.97 -12.60
N ASP A 48 -23.49 6.39 -13.21
CA ASP A 48 -23.97 6.77 -14.54
C ASP A 48 -25.01 7.90 -14.50
N CYS A 49 -25.36 8.43 -15.67
CA CYS A 49 -26.39 9.47 -15.86
C CYS A 49 -27.80 9.08 -15.36
N ALA A 50 -28.06 7.80 -15.11
CA ALA A 50 -29.33 7.27 -14.60
C ALA A 50 -29.24 6.90 -13.10
N ASN A 51 -28.17 7.32 -12.43
CA ASN A 51 -27.85 7.03 -11.03
C ASN A 51 -27.65 5.53 -10.73
N HIS A 52 -27.20 4.73 -11.69
CA HIS A 52 -26.68 3.41 -11.40
C HIS A 52 -25.23 3.52 -10.97
N SER A 53 -24.89 2.85 -9.87
CA SER A 53 -23.53 2.88 -9.32
C SER A 53 -22.88 1.50 -9.35
N HIS A 54 -21.60 1.45 -9.68
CA HIS A 54 -20.78 0.25 -9.56
C HIS A 54 -19.42 0.57 -8.92
N ASP A 55 -18.97 -0.32 -8.05
CA ASP A 55 -17.67 -0.19 -7.39
C ASP A 55 -16.59 -0.93 -8.19
N TRP A 56 -15.46 -0.27 -8.39
CA TRP A 56 -14.25 -0.83 -8.94
C TRP A 56 -13.19 -0.90 -7.83
N SER A 57 -12.69 -2.11 -7.58
CA SER A 57 -11.64 -2.36 -6.59
C SER A 57 -10.30 -2.65 -7.28
N TYR A 58 -9.24 -2.09 -6.70
CA TYR A 58 -7.86 -2.36 -7.09
C TYR A 58 -7.06 -2.76 -5.85
N THR A 59 -6.61 -4.01 -5.83
CA THR A 59 -5.87 -4.60 -4.72
C THR A 59 -4.46 -4.96 -5.16
N TYR A 60 -3.47 -4.57 -4.36
CA TYR A 60 -2.08 -4.96 -4.56
C TYR A 60 -1.40 -5.21 -3.21
N THR A 61 -0.30 -5.96 -3.22
CA THR A 61 0.49 -6.23 -2.02
C THR A 61 1.78 -5.43 -2.02
N VAL A 62 2.13 -4.87 -0.86
CA VAL A 62 3.43 -4.26 -0.62
C VAL A 62 4.27 -5.23 0.20
N ASP A 63 5.45 -5.55 -0.31
CA ASP A 63 6.43 -6.37 0.39
C ASP A 63 7.46 -5.47 1.08
N ASP A 64 7.68 -5.69 2.37
CA ASP A 64 8.83 -5.12 3.05
C ASP A 64 10.08 -5.95 2.71
N LYS A 65 11.06 -5.32 2.04
CA LYS A 65 12.36 -5.92 1.69
C LYS A 65 13.48 -5.49 2.63
N THR A 66 13.17 -4.75 3.70
CA THR A 66 14.18 -4.36 4.68
C THR A 66 14.74 -5.60 5.38
N LYS A 67 16.08 -5.70 5.39
CA LYS A 67 16.74 -6.75 6.16
C LYS A 67 16.52 -6.48 7.64
N PRO A 68 16.38 -7.53 8.47
CA PRO A 68 16.33 -7.36 9.91
C PRO A 68 17.64 -6.73 10.40
N THR A 69 17.52 -5.63 11.14
CA THR A 69 18.66 -5.01 11.81
C THR A 69 18.92 -5.79 13.10
N ILE A 70 19.99 -6.58 13.12
CA ILE A 70 20.48 -7.16 14.36
C ILE A 70 21.22 -6.05 15.11
N THR A 71 20.61 -5.51 16.17
CA THR A 71 21.32 -4.65 17.12
C THR A 71 22.08 -5.55 18.08
N PRO A 72 23.43 -5.61 18.02
CA PRO A 72 24.19 -6.45 18.94
C PRO A 72 24.01 -5.92 20.36
N LEU A 73 23.56 -6.78 21.28
CA LEU A 73 23.46 -6.45 22.71
C LEU A 73 24.85 -6.37 23.40
N TYR A 74 25.93 -6.58 22.65
CA TYR A 74 27.30 -6.46 23.11
C TYR A 74 27.69 -4.98 23.18
N ARG A 75 27.37 -4.33 24.30
CA ARG A 75 27.95 -3.05 24.72
C ARG A 75 28.95 -3.27 25.87
N GLY A 76 29.94 -4.17 25.70
CA GLY A 76 30.98 -4.26 26.74
C GLY A 76 31.91 -5.46 26.85
N ILE A 77 31.87 -6.50 26.00
CA ILE A 77 32.90 -7.56 26.03
C ILE A 77 34.08 -7.27 25.09
N SER A 78 34.59 -6.03 25.12
CA SER A 78 35.94 -5.75 24.64
C SER A 78 36.94 -6.24 25.70
N SER A 79 37.29 -7.54 25.65
CA SER A 79 38.50 -8.15 26.25
C SER A 79 38.26 -9.58 26.77
N LEU A 80 37.72 -10.48 25.95
CA LEU A 80 38.11 -11.89 26.07
C LEU A 80 39.19 -12.13 25.02
N LYS A 81 40.45 -11.85 25.43
CA LYS A 81 41.65 -12.19 24.68
C LYS A 81 41.61 -13.70 24.46
N GLU A 82 41.45 -14.13 23.21
CA GLU A 82 41.58 -15.54 22.84
C GLU A 82 42.94 -16.02 23.31
N ARG A 83 42.96 -16.83 24.37
CA ARG A 83 44.16 -17.53 24.80
C ARG A 83 44.31 -18.68 23.81
N GLN A 84 44.99 -18.42 22.69
CA GLN A 84 45.48 -19.48 21.83
C GLN A 84 46.28 -20.45 22.70
N MET A 85 45.86 -21.71 22.64
CA MET A 85 46.62 -22.86 23.13
C MET A 85 47.81 -23.10 22.22
#